data_AF-A0A2E8DXX1-F1
#
_entry.id   AF-A0A2E8DXX1-F1
#
_cell.length_a   1.000
_cell.length_b   1.000
_cell.length_c   1.000
_cell.angle_alpha   90.00
_cell.angle_beta   90.00
_cell.angle_gamma   90.00
#
_symmetry.space_group_name_H-M   'P 1'
#
loop_
_entity.id
_entity.type
_entity.pdbx_description
1 polymer ?
#
loop_
_entity_poly.entity_id
_entity_poly.type
_entity_poly.pdbx_seq_one_letter_code
_entity_poly.pdbx_strand_id
1 'polypeptide(L)'
;MKQNDLLSYHFFMRLLSVLIALSVATLPQTSSAAETKQAPKWELVSPIGAVVRSAVLPGWGQMHASSYLSGGFSLVSTMGFLAGGLVAHRSYQQVYRDEYMPVATSNPKSTQALSIYGRVNQVYKVRQFFLLAAVGVWAYSLVDSYVGSNIHNAKSKSYQLNQDAAIIEKMSFQLKSNRISLEFKF
;
A
#
# COMPACT_ATOMS: atom_id res chain seq x y z
N MET A 1 -8.15 -36.62 5.35
CA MET A 1 -7.71 -35.22 5.50
C MET A 1 -6.56 -35.23 6.50
N LYS A 2 -5.33 -34.90 6.06
CA LYS A 2 -4.10 -35.19 6.82
C LYS A 2 -3.90 -34.14 7.90
N GLN A 3 -3.41 -34.54 9.07
CA GLN A 3 -3.12 -33.68 10.24
C GLN A 3 -2.24 -32.45 9.92
N ASN A 4 -1.45 -32.53 8.84
CA ASN A 4 -0.60 -31.46 8.34
C ASN A 4 -1.40 -30.32 7.67
N ASP A 5 -2.56 -30.62 7.07
CA ASP A 5 -3.43 -29.62 6.44
C ASP A 5 -4.07 -28.72 7.51
N LEU A 6 -4.43 -29.31 8.65
CA LEU A 6 -5.02 -28.60 9.80
C LEU A 6 -4.02 -27.63 10.43
N LEU A 7 -2.76 -28.06 10.57
CA LEU A 7 -1.67 -27.25 11.12
C LEU A 7 -1.33 -26.06 10.22
N SER A 8 -1.35 -26.27 8.90
CA SER A 8 -1.14 -25.21 7.91
C SER A 8 -2.29 -24.18 7.93
N TYR A 9 -3.53 -24.64 8.09
CA TYR A 9 -4.71 -23.77 8.18
C TYR A 9 -4.70 -22.93 9.47
N HIS A 10 -4.37 -23.51 10.61
CA HIS A 10 -4.27 -22.76 11.87
C HIS A 10 -3.13 -21.73 11.84
N PHE A 11 -1.99 -22.09 11.24
CA PHE A 11 -0.90 -21.14 11.04
C PHE A 11 -1.31 -19.99 10.12
N PHE A 12 -2.00 -20.30 9.01
CA PHE A 12 -2.53 -19.30 8.09
C PHE A 12 -3.54 -18.36 8.75
N MET A 13 -4.49 -18.89 9.52
CA MET A 13 -5.48 -18.07 10.22
C MET A 13 -4.84 -17.16 11.26
N ARG A 14 -3.78 -17.61 11.95
CA ARG A 14 -2.99 -16.78 12.87
C ARG A 14 -2.18 -15.71 12.14
N LEU A 15 -1.58 -16.04 11.00
CA LEU A 15 -0.85 -15.07 10.18
C LEU A 15 -1.80 -13.99 9.62
N LEU A 16 -2.96 -14.40 9.12
CA LEU A 16 -3.99 -13.53 8.59
C LEU A 16 -4.55 -12.59 9.67
N SER A 17 -4.83 -13.11 10.87
CA SER A 17 -5.29 -12.29 12.00
C SER A 17 -4.22 -11.34 12.52
N VAL A 18 -2.93 -11.72 12.51
CA VAL A 18 -1.83 -10.79 12.82
C VAL A 18 -1.73 -9.69 11.76
N LEU A 19 -1.86 -10.01 10.47
CA LEU A 19 -1.83 -9.02 9.39
C LEU A 19 -3.02 -8.03 9.45
N ILE A 20 -4.21 -8.53 9.77
CA ILE A 20 -5.40 -7.69 10.00
C ILE A 20 -5.21 -6.82 11.24
N ALA A 21 -4.72 -7.38 12.35
CA ALA A 21 -4.46 -6.63 13.58
C ALA A 21 -3.40 -5.54 13.40
N LEU A 22 -2.35 -5.80 12.62
CA LEU A 22 -1.32 -4.81 12.30
C LEU A 22 -1.86 -3.67 11.43
N SER A 23 -2.77 -3.98 10.49
CA SER A 23 -3.47 -2.97 9.68
C SER A 23 -4.38 -2.07 10.51
N VAL A 24 -5.02 -2.61 11.54
CA VAL A 24 -5.88 -1.83 12.46
C VAL A 24 -5.02 -0.98 13.41
N ALA A 25 -3.88 -1.48 13.85
CA ALA A 25 -2.95 -0.75 14.73
C ALA A 25 -2.27 0.45 14.06
N THR A 26 -2.20 0.48 12.72
CA THR A 26 -1.68 1.63 11.96
C THR A 26 -2.71 2.71 11.65
N LEU A 27 -4.00 2.51 11.99
CA LEU A 27 -4.96 3.59 12.00
C LEU A 27 -4.56 4.56 13.12
N PRO A 28 -4.47 5.88 12.87
CA PRO A 28 -4.27 6.81 13.96
C PRO A 28 -5.45 6.66 14.92
N GLN A 29 -5.19 6.18 16.14
CA GLN A 29 -6.07 6.46 17.27
C GLN A 29 -6.13 7.98 17.35
N THR A 30 -7.32 8.54 17.12
CA THR A 30 -7.60 9.96 17.38
C THR A 30 -7.47 10.20 18.87
N SER A 31 -6.22 10.31 19.33
CA SER A 31 -5.87 10.73 20.67
C SER A 31 -6.10 12.23 20.69
N SER A 32 -7.29 12.60 21.18
CA SER A 32 -7.60 13.95 21.60
C SER A 32 -6.71 14.30 22.80
N ALA A 33 -5.48 14.70 22.53
CA ALA A 33 -4.58 15.30 23.50
C ALA A 33 -4.07 16.61 22.89
N ALA A 34 -4.50 17.71 23.51
CA ALA A 34 -4.22 19.10 23.18
C ALA A 34 -2.82 19.36 22.60
N GLU A 35 -2.73 19.45 21.27
CA GLU A 35 -1.58 20.00 20.56
C GLU A 35 -1.75 21.51 20.41
N THR A 36 -0.79 22.25 20.96
CA THR A 36 -0.57 23.69 20.79
C THR A 36 -0.73 24.08 19.32
N LYS A 37 -1.74 24.91 19.01
CA LYS A 37 -2.04 25.42 17.66
C LYS A 37 -0.88 26.28 17.12
N GLN A 38 0.13 25.66 16.54
CA GLN A 38 0.99 26.30 15.55
C GLN A 38 0.28 26.22 14.19
N ALA A 39 0.40 27.28 13.38
CA ALA A 39 -0.20 27.32 12.04
C ALA A 39 0.26 26.09 11.23
N PRO A 40 -0.63 25.46 10.43
CA PRO A 40 -0.28 24.26 9.67
C PRO A 40 0.88 24.58 8.73
N LYS A 41 2.06 24.05 9.04
CA LYS A 41 3.21 24.14 8.15
C LYS A 41 2.97 23.17 7.01
N TRP A 42 2.62 23.73 5.85
CA TRP A 42 2.39 22.96 4.63
C TRP A 42 3.72 22.44 4.07
N GLU A 43 4.19 21.29 4.58
CA GLU A 43 5.43 20.69 4.13
C GLU A 43 5.25 19.99 2.78
N LEU A 44 6.10 20.33 1.83
CA LEU A 44 6.14 19.67 0.53
C LEU A 44 6.80 18.30 0.68
N VAL A 45 6.24 17.28 0.03
CA VAL A 45 6.74 15.91 0.05
C VAL A 45 7.50 15.65 -1.25
N SER A 46 8.72 15.11 -1.16
CA SER A 46 9.48 14.72 -2.35
C SER A 46 8.81 13.53 -3.06
N PRO A 47 8.33 13.66 -4.31
CA PRO A 47 7.68 12.57 -5.02
C PRO A 47 8.61 11.38 -5.28
N ILE A 48 9.87 11.66 -5.63
CA ILE A 48 10.90 10.62 -5.79
C ILE A 48 11.19 9.96 -4.43
N GLY A 49 11.27 10.75 -3.36
CA GLY A 49 11.44 10.22 -2.01
C GLY A 49 10.28 9.31 -1.59
N ALA A 50 9.05 9.60 -2.00
CA ALA A 50 7.91 8.73 -1.75
C ALA A 50 8.02 7.40 -2.52
N VAL A 51 8.42 7.45 -3.80
CA VAL A 51 8.67 6.25 -4.61
C VAL A 51 9.73 5.36 -3.98
N VAL A 52 10.86 5.93 -3.56
CA VAL A 52 11.96 5.16 -2.93
C VAL A 52 11.47 4.45 -1.66
N ARG A 53 10.67 5.12 -0.83
CA ARG A 53 10.07 4.49 0.36
C ARG A 53 9.13 3.34 -0.01
N SER A 54 8.27 3.54 -1.01
CA SER A 54 7.37 2.50 -1.52
C SER A 54 8.11 1.31 -2.15
N ALA A 55 9.29 1.54 -2.72
CA ALA A 55 10.15 0.49 -3.27
C ALA A 55 10.70 -0.42 -2.17
N VAL A 56 11.06 0.16 -1.02
CA VAL A 56 11.52 -0.61 0.15
C VAL A 56 10.36 -1.37 0.80
N LEU A 57 9.25 -0.67 1.09
CA LEU A 57 8.02 -1.30 1.60
C LEU A 57 6.81 -0.78 0.83
N PRO A 58 5.98 -1.66 0.23
CA PRO A 58 4.80 -1.25 -0.51
C PRO A 58 3.90 -0.35 0.35
N GLY A 59 3.52 0.81 -0.19
CA GLY A 59 2.64 1.77 0.48
C GLY A 59 3.32 2.73 1.46
N TRP A 60 4.61 2.58 1.80
CA TRP A 60 5.28 3.51 2.73
C TRP A 60 5.29 4.95 2.20
N GLY A 61 5.59 5.15 0.91
CA GLY A 61 5.57 6.50 0.32
C GLY A 61 4.21 7.19 0.45
N GLN A 62 3.12 6.43 0.34
CA GLN A 62 1.75 6.95 0.49
C GLN A 62 1.45 7.31 1.94
N MET A 63 1.86 6.50 2.92
CA MET A 63 1.72 6.81 4.35
C MET A 63 2.50 8.08 4.71
N HIS A 64 3.72 8.24 4.19
CA HIS A 64 4.52 9.45 4.37
C HIS A 64 3.87 10.69 3.74
N ALA A 65 3.16 10.51 2.62
CA ALA A 65 2.39 11.59 1.98
C ALA A 65 0.99 11.81 2.61
N SER A 66 0.76 11.31 3.83
CA SER A 66 -0.52 11.38 4.56
C SER A 66 -1.69 10.63 3.92
N SER A 67 -1.42 9.70 2.99
CA SER A 67 -2.41 8.77 2.44
C SER A 67 -2.28 7.38 3.08
N TYR A 68 -2.70 7.28 4.35
CA TYR A 68 -2.57 6.06 5.14
C TYR A 68 -3.45 4.91 4.64
N LEU A 69 -4.64 5.22 4.10
CA LEU A 69 -5.54 4.19 3.57
C LEU A 69 -4.97 3.52 2.32
N SER A 70 -4.48 4.31 1.36
CA SER A 70 -3.82 3.75 0.17
C SER A 70 -2.58 2.96 0.57
N GLY A 71 -1.77 3.51 1.49
CA GLY A 71 -0.54 2.90 1.93
C GLY A 71 -0.76 1.57 2.63
N GLY A 72 -1.70 1.54 3.59
CA GLY A 72 -2.12 0.33 4.30
C GLY A 72 -2.70 -0.71 3.35
N PHE A 73 -3.55 -0.31 2.39
CA PHE A 73 -4.11 -1.21 1.40
C PHE A 73 -3.04 -1.86 0.53
N SER A 74 -2.07 -1.06 0.05
CA SER A 74 -0.94 -1.56 -0.75
C SER A 74 -0.11 -2.57 0.04
N LEU A 75 0.22 -2.26 1.30
CA LEU A 75 0.98 -3.13 2.17
C LEU A 75 0.24 -4.46 2.43
N VAL A 76 -1.00 -4.39 2.91
CA VAL A 76 -1.82 -5.57 3.24
C VAL A 76 -2.05 -6.43 2.01
N SER A 77 -2.34 -5.82 0.86
CA SER A 77 -2.57 -6.56 -0.38
C SER A 77 -1.31 -7.27 -0.87
N THR A 78 -0.16 -6.58 -0.90
CA THR A 78 1.11 -7.23 -1.28
C THR A 78 1.46 -8.36 -0.32
N MET A 79 1.34 -8.15 1.00
CA MET A 79 1.61 -9.19 1.99
C MET A 79 0.64 -10.38 1.87
N GLY A 80 -0.64 -10.11 1.63
CA GLY A 80 -1.66 -11.14 1.42
C GLY A 80 -1.37 -11.99 0.19
N PHE A 81 -0.99 -11.36 -0.94
CA PHE A 81 -0.61 -12.08 -2.14
C PHE A 81 0.68 -12.89 -1.95
N LEU A 82 1.70 -12.37 -1.25
CA LEU A 82 2.91 -13.12 -0.93
C LEU A 82 2.62 -14.33 -0.03
N ALA A 83 1.78 -14.17 0.99
CA ALA A 83 1.34 -15.25 1.86
C ALA A 83 0.59 -16.34 1.07
N GLY A 84 -0.35 -15.94 0.20
CA GLY A 84 -1.04 -16.87 -0.72
C GLY A 84 -0.07 -17.59 -1.65
N GLY A 85 0.92 -16.88 -2.19
CA GLY A 85 1.99 -17.44 -3.02
C GLY A 85 2.84 -18.48 -2.28
N LEU A 86 3.17 -18.23 -1.01
CA LEU A 86 3.91 -19.17 -0.16
C LEU A 86 3.10 -20.44 0.12
N VAL A 87 1.82 -20.31 0.43
CA VAL A 87 0.92 -21.45 0.63
C VAL A 87 0.80 -22.27 -0.65
N ALA A 88 0.56 -21.61 -1.79
CA ALA A 88 0.51 -22.27 -3.09
C ALA A 88 1.84 -22.93 -3.47
N HIS A 89 2.98 -22.34 -3.10
CA HIS A 89 4.30 -22.94 -3.30
C HIS A 89 4.47 -24.23 -2.50
N ARG A 90 4.07 -24.25 -1.22
CA ARG A 90 4.12 -25.46 -0.38
C ARG A 90 3.22 -26.56 -0.93
N SER A 91 1.99 -26.22 -1.32
CA SER A 91 1.07 -27.15 -1.96
C SER A 91 1.64 -27.72 -3.26
N TYR A 92 2.25 -26.87 -4.09
CA TYR A 92 2.92 -27.29 -5.31
C TYR A 92 4.04 -28.30 -5.02
N GLN A 93 4.92 -28.01 -4.06
CA GLN A 93 6.02 -28.90 -3.68
C GLN A 93 5.51 -30.26 -3.20
N GLN A 94 4.44 -30.27 -2.39
CA GLN A 94 3.85 -31.50 -1.88
C GLN A 94 3.27 -32.37 -3.02
N VAL A 95 2.39 -31.82 -3.86
CA VAL A 95 1.79 -32.58 -4.97
C VAL A 95 2.85 -33.01 -5.98
N TYR A 96 3.81 -32.15 -6.29
CA TYR A 96 4.89 -32.46 -7.23
C TYR A 96 5.79 -33.59 -6.72
N ARG A 97 6.27 -33.49 -5.48
CA ARG A 97 7.21 -34.47 -4.92
C ARG A 97 6.54 -35.79 -4.54
N ASP A 98 5.36 -35.74 -3.93
CA ASP A 98 4.75 -36.92 -3.33
C ASP A 98 3.85 -37.68 -4.31
N GLU A 99 3.21 -36.98 -5.25
CA GLU A 99 2.27 -37.59 -6.21
C GLU A 99 2.87 -37.71 -7.62
N TYR A 100 3.47 -36.64 -8.15
CA TYR A 100 3.91 -36.62 -9.55
C TYR A 100 5.25 -37.34 -9.76
N MET A 101 6.28 -37.01 -8.98
CA MET A 101 7.63 -37.53 -9.17
C MET A 101 7.71 -39.07 -9.20
N PRO A 102 7.11 -39.82 -8.26
CA PRO A 102 7.23 -41.29 -8.25
C PRO A 102 6.63 -41.97 -9.49
N VAL A 103 5.54 -41.39 -10.02
CA VAL A 103 4.85 -41.91 -11.22
C VAL A 103 5.60 -41.49 -12.48
N ALA A 104 6.05 -40.25 -12.55
CA ALA A 104 6.77 -39.71 -13.71
C ALA A 104 8.14 -40.37 -13.91
N THR A 105 8.86 -40.71 -12.85
CA THR A 105 10.15 -41.41 -12.94
C THR A 105 10.00 -42.86 -13.39
N SER A 106 8.89 -43.51 -13.03
CA SER A 106 8.65 -44.92 -13.34
C SER A 106 8.03 -45.10 -14.74
N ASN A 107 7.03 -44.28 -15.07
CA ASN A 107 6.36 -44.32 -16.37
C ASN A 107 5.84 -42.92 -16.77
N PRO A 108 6.70 -42.09 -17.41
CA PRO A 108 6.37 -40.69 -17.71
C PRO A 108 5.24 -40.53 -18.74
N LYS A 109 4.95 -41.57 -19.54
CA LYS A 109 3.89 -41.53 -20.58
C LYS A 109 2.59 -42.18 -20.13
N SER A 110 2.49 -42.59 -18.87
CA SER A 110 1.25 -43.15 -18.33
C SER A 110 0.13 -42.10 -18.29
N THR A 111 -1.10 -42.54 -18.52
CA THR A 111 -2.30 -41.70 -18.36
C THR A 111 -2.43 -41.14 -16.94
N GLN A 112 -1.91 -41.88 -15.94
CA GLN A 112 -1.84 -41.45 -14.55
C GLN A 112 -0.84 -40.30 -14.35
N ALA A 113 0.35 -40.35 -14.95
CA ALA A 113 1.29 -39.23 -14.89
C ALA A 113 0.70 -37.95 -15.50
N LEU A 114 -0.04 -38.08 -16.61
CA LEU A 114 -0.69 -36.96 -17.27
C LEU A 114 -1.79 -36.32 -16.40
N SER A 115 -2.62 -37.12 -15.73
CA SER A 115 -3.69 -36.60 -14.88
C SER A 115 -3.15 -35.89 -13.63
N ILE A 116 -2.10 -36.43 -13.00
CA ILE A 116 -1.43 -35.80 -11.86
C ILE A 116 -0.73 -34.51 -12.30
N TYR A 117 -0.08 -34.51 -13.48
CA TYR A 117 0.52 -33.30 -14.06
C TYR A 117 -0.51 -32.18 -14.23
N GLY A 118 -1.74 -32.50 -14.67
CA GLY A 118 -2.82 -31.53 -14.76
C GLY A 118 -3.10 -30.81 -13.44
N ARG A 119 -3.10 -31.55 -12.32
CA ARG A 119 -3.27 -30.99 -10.97
C ARG A 119 -2.08 -30.15 -10.53
N VAL A 120 -0.85 -30.64 -10.73
CA VAL A 120 0.38 -29.89 -10.46
C VAL A 120 0.37 -28.55 -11.21
N ASN A 121 -0.02 -28.57 -12.48
CA ASN A 121 -0.09 -27.38 -13.32
C ASN A 121 -1.13 -26.36 -12.82
N GLN A 122 -2.27 -26.82 -12.31
CA GLN A 122 -3.26 -25.92 -11.69
C GLN A 122 -2.67 -25.20 -10.46
N VAL A 123 -2.04 -25.94 -9.55
CA VAL A 123 -1.41 -25.34 -8.36
C VAL A 123 -0.27 -24.39 -8.74
N TYR A 124 0.51 -24.74 -9.76
CA TYR A 124 1.54 -23.87 -10.33
C TYR A 124 0.95 -22.54 -10.83
N LYS A 125 -0.15 -22.58 -11.59
CA LYS A 125 -0.82 -21.37 -12.09
C LYS A 125 -1.34 -20.49 -10.96
N VAL A 126 -1.92 -21.08 -9.92
CA VAL A 126 -2.36 -20.36 -8.72
C VAL A 126 -1.18 -19.69 -8.02
N ARG A 127 -0.07 -20.40 -7.81
CA ARG A 127 1.16 -19.81 -7.26
C ARG A 127 1.63 -18.63 -8.09
N GLN A 128 1.66 -18.78 -9.41
CA GLN A 128 2.12 -17.73 -10.32
C GLN A 128 1.21 -16.51 -10.28
N PHE A 129 -0.11 -16.72 -10.22
CA PHE A 129 -1.08 -15.64 -10.04
C PHE A 129 -0.80 -14.83 -8.78
N PHE A 130 -0.61 -15.49 -7.63
CA PHE A 130 -0.30 -14.81 -6.36
C PHE A 130 1.00 -13.99 -6.43
N LEU A 131 2.07 -14.57 -6.96
CA LEU A 131 3.36 -13.88 -7.06
C LEU A 131 3.29 -12.69 -8.03
N LEU A 132 2.64 -12.86 -9.18
CA LEU A 132 2.46 -11.78 -10.14
C LEU A 132 1.54 -10.68 -9.61
N ALA A 133 0.48 -11.04 -8.87
CA ALA A 133 -0.39 -10.07 -8.22
C ALA A 133 0.36 -9.28 -7.14
N ALA A 134 1.22 -9.92 -6.34
CA ALA A 134 2.07 -9.24 -5.36
C ALA A 134 2.98 -8.21 -6.03
N VAL A 135 3.65 -8.60 -7.12
CA VAL A 135 4.50 -7.70 -7.93
C VAL A 135 3.68 -6.56 -8.53
N GLY A 136 2.48 -6.86 -9.06
CA GLY A 136 1.59 -5.86 -9.64
C GLY A 136 1.15 -4.80 -8.64
N VAL A 137 0.71 -5.22 -7.43
CA VAL A 137 0.34 -4.28 -6.36
C VAL A 137 1.56 -3.49 -5.87
N TRP A 138 2.71 -4.14 -5.71
CA TRP A 138 3.94 -3.46 -5.30
C TRP A 138 4.32 -2.36 -6.31
N ALA A 139 4.34 -2.67 -7.61
CA ALA A 139 4.60 -1.71 -8.67
C ALA A 139 3.55 -0.59 -8.72
N TYR A 140 2.27 -0.93 -8.57
CA TYR A 140 1.19 0.07 -8.47
C TYR A 140 1.42 1.04 -7.31
N SER A 141 1.89 0.54 -6.16
CA SER A 141 2.15 1.39 -4.99
C SER A 141 3.24 2.44 -5.25
N LEU A 142 4.23 2.12 -6.11
CA LEU A 142 5.26 3.07 -6.54
C LEU A 142 4.63 4.23 -7.31
N VAL A 143 3.83 3.91 -8.32
CA VAL A 143 3.15 4.88 -9.18
C VAL A 143 2.18 5.73 -8.36
N ASP A 144 1.36 5.11 -7.53
CA ASP A 144 0.40 5.82 -6.69
C ASP A 144 1.09 6.71 -5.65
N SER A 145 2.24 6.31 -5.11
CA SER A 145 3.03 7.18 -4.20
C SER A 145 3.62 8.42 -4.90
N TYR A 146 4.04 8.28 -6.17
CA TYR A 146 4.50 9.39 -6.99
C TYR A 146 3.35 10.38 -7.28
N VAL A 147 2.23 9.85 -7.77
CA VAL A 147 1.04 10.64 -8.11
C VAL A 147 0.47 11.32 -6.87
N GLY A 148 0.30 10.57 -5.78
CA GLY A 148 -0.20 11.09 -4.50
C GLY A 148 0.66 12.22 -3.94
N SER A 149 1.99 12.09 -4.01
CA SER A 149 2.90 13.16 -3.56
C SER A 149 2.80 14.42 -4.42
N ASN A 150 2.66 14.27 -5.74
CA ASN A 150 2.45 15.40 -6.64
C ASN A 150 1.12 16.12 -6.37
N ILE A 151 0.05 15.37 -6.17
CA ILE A 151 -1.27 15.93 -5.82
C ILE A 151 -1.21 16.63 -4.46
N HIS A 152 -0.55 16.03 -3.47
CA HIS A 152 -0.35 16.64 -2.16
C HIS A 152 0.37 17.99 -2.27
N ASN A 153 1.47 18.04 -3.02
CA ASN A 153 2.22 19.28 -3.24
C ASN A 153 1.41 20.35 -3.98
N ALA A 154 0.66 19.96 -5.01
CA ALA A 154 -0.20 20.89 -5.74
C ALA A 154 -1.29 21.48 -4.83
N LYS A 155 -1.91 20.63 -4.00
CA LYS A 155 -2.94 21.04 -3.03
C LYS A 155 -2.36 22.00 -1.99
N SER A 156 -1.23 21.64 -1.37
CA SER A 156 -0.52 22.48 -0.40
C SER A 156 -0.13 23.84 -0.97
N LYS A 157 0.38 23.87 -2.22
CA LYS A 157 0.71 25.12 -2.90
C LYS A 157 -0.52 25.98 -3.20
N SER A 158 -1.64 25.37 -3.62
CA SER A 158 -2.88 26.10 -3.88
C SER A 158 -3.46 26.74 -2.61
N TYR A 159 -3.39 26.06 -1.47
CA TYR A 159 -3.82 26.62 -0.19
C TYR A 159 -2.96 27.79 0.25
N GLN A 160 -1.64 27.69 0.11
CA GLN A 160 -0.72 28.81 0.39
C GLN A 160 -1.06 30.02 -0.48
N LEU A 161 -1.20 29.83 -1.79
CA LEU A 161 -1.52 30.92 -2.72
C LEU A 161 -2.86 31.61 -2.41
N ASN A 162 -3.88 30.83 -2.05
CA ASN A 162 -5.18 31.40 -1.68
C ASN A 162 -5.11 32.19 -0.35
N GLN A 163 -4.30 31.72 0.60
CA GLN A 163 -4.06 32.46 1.85
C GLN A 163 -3.29 33.76 1.60
N ASP A 164 -2.22 33.70 0.80
CA ASP A 164 -1.42 34.88 0.45
C ASP A 164 -2.24 35.92 -0.30
N ALA A 165 -3.09 35.48 -1.25
CA ALA A 165 -4.01 36.37 -1.96
C ALA A 165 -4.99 37.07 -1.01
N ALA A 166 -5.59 36.34 -0.06
CA ALA A 166 -6.49 36.92 0.93
C ALA A 166 -5.79 37.92 1.88
N ILE A 167 -4.52 37.65 2.23
CA ILE A 167 -3.70 38.55 3.04
C ILE A 167 -3.38 39.83 2.26
N ILE A 168 -2.97 39.72 1.00
CA ILE A 168 -2.70 40.87 0.11
C ILE A 168 -3.96 41.72 -0.08
N GLU A 169 -5.10 41.08 -0.34
CA GLU A 169 -6.39 41.77 -0.46
C GLU A 169 -6.69 42.59 0.81
N LYS A 170 -6.59 41.97 1.99
CA LYS A 170 -6.79 42.67 3.28
C LYS A 170 -5.81 43.83 3.48
N MET A 171 -4.53 43.65 3.17
CA MET A 171 -3.52 44.72 3.28
C MET A 171 -3.81 45.87 2.32
N SER A 172 -4.23 45.57 1.09
CA SER A 172 -4.61 46.57 0.10
C SER A 172 -5.81 47.43 0.55
N PHE A 173 -6.82 46.80 1.18
CA PHE A 173 -7.97 47.51 1.75
C PHE A 173 -7.55 48.44 2.91
N GLN A 174 -6.65 47.99 3.79
CA GLN A 174 -6.14 48.83 4.87
C GLN A 174 -5.34 50.03 4.35
N LEU A 175 -4.47 49.83 3.37
CA LEU A 175 -3.71 50.92 2.74
C LEU A 175 -4.64 51.94 2.07
N LYS A 176 -5.66 51.47 1.34
CA LYS A 176 -6.66 52.34 0.70
C LYS A 176 -7.45 53.16 1.73
N SER A 177 -7.90 52.54 2.82
CA SER A 177 -8.62 53.23 3.89
C SER A 177 -7.77 54.31 4.56
N ASN A 178 -6.51 54.00 4.87
CA ASN A 178 -5.61 54.94 5.54
C ASN A 178 -5.25 56.15 4.65
N ARG A 179 -5.17 55.94 3.32
CA ARG A 179 -4.97 57.02 2.35
C ARG A 179 -6.14 58.00 2.32
N ILE A 180 -7.37 57.50 2.34
CA ILE A 180 -8.58 58.33 2.34
C ILE A 180 -8.64 59.18 3.62
N SER A 181 -8.33 58.61 4.79
CA SER A 181 -8.31 59.39 6.04
C SER A 181 -7.25 60.48 6.10
N LEU A 182 -6.18 60.37 5.30
CA LEU A 182 -5.13 61.39 5.20
C LEU A 182 -5.53 62.55 4.27
N GLU A 183 -6.30 62.29 3.21
CA GLU A 183 -6.80 63.36 2.32
C GLU A 183 -7.91 64.21 2.95
N PHE A 184 -8.71 63.64 3.85
CA PHE A 184 -9.82 64.36 4.52
C PHE A 184 -9.42 65.16 5.78
N LYS A 185 -8.11 65.34 6.04
CA LYS A 185 -7.59 65.98 7.27
C LYS A 185 -7.12 67.44 7.09
N PHE A 186 -7.57 68.11 6.04
CA PHE A 186 -7.37 69.55 5.80
C PHE A 186 -8.72 70.28 5.83
#